data_AF-A0A9P5HD52-F1
#
_entry.id   AF-A0A9P5HD52-F1
#
_cell.length_a   1.000
_cell.length_b   1.000
_cell.length_c   1.000
_cell.angle_alpha   90.00
_cell.angle_beta   90.00
_cell.angle_gamma   90.00
#
_symmetry.space_group_name_H-M   'P 1'
#
loop_
_entity.id
_entity.type
_entity.pdbx_description
1 polymer ?
#
loop_
_entity_poly.entity_id
_entity_poly.type
_entity_poly.pdbx_seq_one_letter_code
_entity_poly.pdbx_strand_id
1 'polypeptide(L)'
;MLPFPQIRDNLIKWEAYFDHWEFMNDIFGDIISNNLPVTGHTSGPIPKPDSLTLEEEDPDSVTAGQRGFIIWGEPHKKESWEATPSFFRKWAWVMEGCDELVEQKICKSVQSMDEETLEAVSKQAREAAGYAHDQRIAFDNVKSECHHDTLDRAIRNILRTDLTIFTYAQIIDGLSTADVAWDRRLPGIFGNHIIDDHEELCPEATDRALEFYETWDPSILRFDPQVIHDYEQAEPGSKLFNLRLIELVAVSLHQIGVALFKLDLRLHNGDIESVINWKMPLSPAVVDVPPRATLFNHPAYFDDDIYPEGLSDVVGYWAEDRILGGVTVFDRRPQGDPSNPPNVYFHSCRDHVTDRVYQLRDEQQHALLGFLLSGDSSECPLPVLADSQNRVRFDWTIAHTHHQIFRDIWERKPLTHDDLSFMRRRPREELDYPEIGEMIRRVNAQLGIPLPRPRSRSPSPPLNTG
;
A
#
# COMPACT_ATOMS: atom_id res chain seq x y z
N MET A 1 -40.10 2.36 6.62
CA MET A 1 -39.29 1.21 6.16
C MET A 1 -37.89 1.44 6.69
N LEU A 2 -37.40 0.57 7.58
CA LEU A 2 -36.00 0.58 7.99
C LEU A 2 -35.22 -0.29 7.01
N PRO A 3 -34.00 0.11 6.63
CA PRO A 3 -33.40 -0.37 5.40
C PRO A 3 -32.97 -1.83 5.45
N PHE A 4 -32.70 -2.38 6.64
CA PHE A 4 -32.18 -3.75 6.79
C PHE A 4 -32.85 -4.52 7.95
N PRO A 5 -33.03 -5.86 7.79
CA PRO A 5 -33.59 -6.71 8.84
C PRO A 5 -32.86 -6.62 10.18
N GLN A 6 -31.52 -6.50 10.16
CA GLN A 6 -30.71 -6.43 11.37
C GLN A 6 -31.01 -5.19 12.22
N ILE A 7 -31.21 -4.03 11.59
CA ILE A 7 -31.60 -2.77 12.26
C ILE A 7 -32.97 -2.93 12.93
N ARG A 8 -33.93 -3.54 12.21
CA ARG A 8 -35.25 -3.85 12.75
C ARG A 8 -35.13 -4.78 13.97
N ASP A 9 -34.32 -5.83 13.86
CA ASP A 9 -34.18 -6.84 14.91
C ASP A 9 -33.53 -6.24 16.16
N ASN A 10 -32.56 -5.34 16.00
CA ASN A 10 -31.97 -4.57 17.09
C ASN A 10 -33.00 -3.64 17.77
N LEU A 11 -33.85 -2.95 17.00
CA LEU A 11 -34.90 -2.09 17.55
C LEU A 11 -35.98 -2.87 18.31
N ILE A 12 -36.35 -4.06 17.81
CA ILE A 12 -37.27 -4.96 18.53
C ILE A 12 -36.60 -5.47 19.82
N LYS A 13 -35.33 -5.88 19.74
CA LYS A 13 -34.57 -6.39 20.89
C LYS A 13 -34.51 -5.36 22.04
N TRP A 14 -34.42 -4.08 21.71
CA TRP A 14 -34.28 -2.99 22.68
C TRP A 14 -35.55 -2.15 22.85
N GLU A 15 -36.71 -2.60 22.36
CA GLU A 15 -37.95 -1.78 22.27
C GLU A 15 -38.39 -1.13 23.60
N ALA A 16 -38.08 -1.72 24.76
CA ALA A 16 -38.44 -1.16 26.07
C ALA A 16 -37.43 -0.13 26.60
N TYR A 17 -36.31 0.08 25.92
CA TYR A 17 -35.12 0.75 26.46
C TYR A 17 -34.75 2.05 25.75
N PHE A 18 -35.48 2.44 24.71
CA PHE A 18 -35.29 3.74 24.05
C PHE A 18 -36.61 4.46 23.83
N ASP A 19 -36.54 5.78 23.67
CA ASP A 19 -37.69 6.60 23.30
C ASP A 19 -37.91 6.47 21.77
N HIS A 20 -38.99 5.78 21.41
CA HIS A 20 -39.40 5.58 20.01
C HIS A 20 -39.68 6.90 19.28
N TRP A 21 -40.19 7.90 20.00
CA TRP A 21 -40.49 9.21 19.44
C TRP A 21 -39.22 9.99 19.16
N GLU A 22 -38.28 9.96 20.09
CA GLU A 22 -36.96 10.55 19.93
C GLU A 22 -36.19 9.91 18.76
N PHE A 23 -36.23 8.57 18.66
CA PHE A 23 -35.64 7.83 17.55
C PHE A 23 -36.27 8.18 16.20
N MET A 24 -37.61 8.28 16.13
CA MET A 24 -38.28 8.68 14.90
C MET A 24 -37.98 10.12 14.48
N ASN A 25 -37.93 11.06 15.43
CA ASN A 25 -37.54 12.45 15.14
C ASN A 25 -36.08 12.54 14.67
N ASP A 26 -35.18 11.76 15.26
CA ASP A 26 -33.78 11.68 14.83
C ASP A 26 -33.57 10.89 13.51
N ILE A 27 -34.60 10.27 12.92
CA ILE A 27 -34.53 9.64 11.59
C ILE A 27 -35.18 10.51 10.52
N PHE A 28 -36.35 11.07 10.82
CA PHE A 28 -37.20 11.75 9.83
C PHE A 28 -37.20 13.28 9.97
N GLY A 29 -36.52 13.82 10.99
CA GLY A 29 -36.52 15.26 11.30
C GLY A 29 -37.91 15.80 11.64
N ASP A 30 -38.10 17.11 11.45
CA ASP A 30 -39.36 17.84 11.73
C ASP A 30 -40.54 17.51 10.78
N ILE A 31 -40.40 16.52 9.91
CA ILE A 31 -41.49 16.08 9.03
C ILE A 31 -42.65 15.46 9.85
N ILE A 32 -42.36 14.94 11.05
CA ILE A 32 -43.35 14.29 11.94
C ILE A 32 -43.92 15.26 13.01
N SER A 33 -43.19 16.31 13.38
CA SER A 33 -43.50 17.16 14.54
C SER A 33 -44.73 18.06 14.37
N ASN A 34 -45.26 18.23 13.16
CA ASN A 34 -46.41 19.11 12.91
C ASN A 34 -47.81 18.47 13.06
N ASN A 35 -47.96 17.16 13.33
CA ASN A 35 -49.29 16.52 13.23
C ASN A 35 -49.78 15.65 14.40
N LEU A 36 -49.04 15.41 15.50
CA LEU A 36 -49.56 14.60 16.62
C LEU A 36 -49.08 15.07 18.01
N PRO A 37 -49.90 14.95 19.08
CA PRO A 37 -49.56 15.45 20.41
C PRO A 37 -48.53 14.56 21.12
N VAL A 38 -47.54 15.21 21.75
CA VAL A 38 -46.47 14.60 22.55
C VAL A 38 -47.03 13.96 23.82
N THR A 39 -46.77 12.68 24.04
CA THR A 39 -46.89 12.05 25.37
C THR A 39 -45.51 11.55 25.79
N GLY A 40 -45.02 12.07 26.92
CA GLY A 40 -43.70 11.75 27.43
C GLY A 40 -43.66 10.37 28.08
N HIS A 41 -42.73 9.53 27.66
CA HIS A 41 -42.38 8.29 28.35
C HIS A 41 -40.93 8.35 28.83
N THR A 42 -40.71 8.06 30.10
CA THR A 42 -39.39 7.96 30.71
C THR A 42 -38.76 6.60 30.41
N SER A 43 -37.63 6.59 29.71
CA SER A 43 -36.81 5.42 29.40
C SER A 43 -35.75 5.15 30.50
N GLY A 44 -35.47 3.87 30.77
CA GLY A 44 -34.40 3.42 31.68
C GLY A 44 -33.01 3.42 31.01
N PRO A 45 -31.91 3.19 31.76
CA PRO A 45 -30.56 3.31 31.22
C PRO A 45 -30.20 2.17 30.25
N ILE A 46 -29.74 2.54 29.05
CA ILE A 46 -29.20 1.66 28.00
C ILE A 46 -27.75 1.26 28.33
N PRO A 47 -27.28 0.03 28.02
CA PRO A 47 -25.86 -0.32 28.08
C PRO A 47 -25.06 0.49 27.05
N LYS A 48 -24.03 1.23 27.50
CA LYS A 48 -23.10 1.91 26.58
C LYS A 48 -22.18 0.86 25.94
N PRO A 49 -22.09 0.78 24.60
CA PRO A 49 -20.98 0.07 23.97
C PRO A 49 -19.67 0.84 24.22
N ASP A 50 -18.56 0.11 24.29
CA ASP A 50 -17.23 0.69 24.47
C ASP A 50 -16.96 1.76 23.40
N SER A 51 -16.45 2.91 23.87
CA SER A 51 -16.37 4.19 23.17
C SER A 51 -15.75 4.10 21.77
N LEU A 52 -16.58 4.18 20.72
CA LEU A 52 -16.14 4.61 19.40
C LEU A 52 -15.81 6.11 19.46
N THR A 53 -14.53 6.46 19.54
CA THR A 53 -14.06 7.85 19.41
C THR A 53 -14.26 8.30 17.97
N LEU A 54 -15.36 9.04 17.73
CA LEU A 54 -15.63 9.74 16.49
C LEU A 54 -15.13 11.19 16.63
N GLU A 55 -14.21 11.61 15.76
CA GLU A 55 -13.69 12.99 15.72
C GLU A 55 -14.81 14.04 15.56
N GLU A 56 -14.54 15.27 15.99
CA GLU A 56 -15.49 16.38 15.99
C GLU A 56 -15.91 16.76 14.54
N GLU A 57 -17.18 17.10 14.36
CA GLU A 57 -17.73 17.45 13.04
C GLU A 57 -17.17 18.82 12.57
N ASP A 58 -16.82 18.92 11.29
CA ASP A 58 -16.57 20.20 10.61
C ASP A 58 -17.85 21.04 10.61
N PRO A 59 -17.85 22.25 11.21
CA PRO A 59 -19.05 23.09 11.31
C PRO A 59 -19.62 23.53 9.94
N ASP A 60 -18.86 23.45 8.85
CA ASP A 60 -19.30 23.84 7.51
C ASP A 60 -19.87 22.67 6.67
N SER A 61 -20.04 21.48 7.26
CA SER A 61 -20.73 20.36 6.62
C SER A 61 -22.23 20.64 6.42
N VAL A 62 -22.76 20.33 5.25
CA VAL A 62 -24.21 20.45 4.91
C VAL A 62 -25.12 19.65 5.87
N THR A 63 -24.54 18.73 6.64
CA THR A 63 -25.23 17.87 7.62
C THR A 63 -24.87 18.21 9.08
N ALA A 64 -24.11 19.29 9.32
CA ALA A 64 -23.68 19.71 10.65
C ALA A 64 -24.89 19.85 11.59
N GLY A 65 -24.93 19.03 12.64
CA GLY A 65 -26.01 19.01 13.62
C GLY A 65 -27.26 18.20 13.26
N GLN A 66 -27.36 17.60 12.07
CA GLN A 66 -28.50 16.73 11.71
C GLN A 66 -28.27 15.26 12.08
N ARG A 67 -29.28 14.65 12.69
CA ARG A 67 -29.33 13.22 13.03
C ARG A 67 -30.25 12.54 12.01
N GLY A 68 -29.78 11.47 11.37
CA GLY A 68 -30.63 10.67 10.48
C GLY A 68 -29.88 9.75 9.53
N PHE A 69 -30.65 9.15 8.61
CA PHE A 69 -30.16 8.36 7.49
C PHE A 69 -30.25 9.16 6.19
N ILE A 70 -29.24 9.03 5.33
CA ILE A 70 -29.16 9.61 4.00
C ILE A 70 -29.15 8.47 2.98
N ILE A 71 -29.91 8.61 1.90
CA ILE A 71 -29.94 7.65 0.79
C ILE A 71 -29.37 8.32 -0.45
N TRP A 72 -28.22 7.83 -0.91
CA TRP A 72 -27.48 8.37 -2.06
C TRP A 72 -27.79 7.66 -3.38
N GLY A 73 -28.54 6.56 -3.32
CA GLY A 73 -28.79 5.70 -4.48
C GLY A 73 -30.08 4.89 -4.32
N GLU A 74 -30.07 3.64 -4.80
CA GLU A 74 -31.25 2.80 -4.77
C GLU A 74 -31.55 2.29 -3.35
N PRO A 75 -32.75 2.49 -2.79
CA PRO A 75 -33.04 2.20 -1.38
C PRO A 75 -32.94 0.72 -0.95
N HIS A 76 -32.85 -0.23 -1.89
CA HIS A 76 -32.72 -1.65 -1.59
C HIS A 76 -31.26 -2.13 -1.56
N LYS A 77 -30.31 -1.27 -1.93
CA LYS A 77 -28.86 -1.54 -1.93
C LYS A 77 -28.24 -1.01 -0.65
N LYS A 78 -27.51 -1.84 0.09
CA LYS A 78 -26.88 -1.48 1.37
C LYS A 78 -25.89 -0.33 1.25
N GLU A 79 -25.22 -0.27 0.11
CA GLU A 79 -24.18 0.68 -0.24
C GLU A 79 -24.73 2.08 -0.54
N SER A 80 -26.05 2.19 -0.69
CA SER A 80 -26.74 3.45 -0.97
C SER A 80 -27.20 4.19 0.30
N TRP A 81 -27.02 3.61 1.49
CA TRP A 81 -27.46 4.19 2.76
C TRP A 81 -26.27 4.69 3.58
N GLU A 82 -26.44 5.83 4.23
CA GLU A 82 -25.47 6.44 5.14
C GLU A 82 -26.17 6.91 6.41
N ALA A 83 -25.53 6.80 7.57
CA ALA A 83 -26.02 7.38 8.81
C ALA A 83 -25.12 8.54 9.26
N THR A 84 -25.70 9.65 9.69
CA THR A 84 -24.92 10.82 10.07
C THR A 84 -24.07 10.56 11.32
N PRO A 85 -22.94 11.26 11.52
CA PRO A 85 -22.10 11.04 12.69
C PRO A 85 -22.78 11.31 14.02
N SER A 86 -23.58 12.36 14.09
CA SER A 86 -24.44 12.66 15.22
C SER A 86 -25.51 11.57 15.48
N PHE A 87 -25.97 10.84 14.47
CA PHE A 87 -26.84 9.68 14.65
C PHE A 87 -26.09 8.50 15.29
N PHE A 88 -24.87 8.20 14.82
CA PHE A 88 -24.04 7.13 15.39
C PHE A 88 -23.71 7.36 16.86
N ARG A 89 -23.36 8.59 17.27
CA ARG A 89 -23.03 8.89 18.68
C ARG A 89 -24.15 8.52 19.66
N LYS A 90 -25.40 8.55 19.20
CA LYS A 90 -26.59 8.33 20.03
C LYS A 90 -27.20 6.93 19.84
N TRP A 91 -27.20 6.44 18.61
CA TRP A 91 -27.92 5.23 18.21
C TRP A 91 -26.98 4.11 17.73
N ALA A 92 -25.68 4.13 18.09
CA ALA A 92 -24.69 3.12 17.70
C ALA A 92 -25.17 1.66 17.88
N TRP A 93 -25.87 1.38 18.97
CA TRP A 93 -26.42 0.05 19.29
C TRP A 93 -27.46 -0.44 18.26
N VAL A 94 -28.15 0.47 17.55
CA VAL A 94 -29.09 0.13 16.47
C VAL A 94 -28.34 -0.50 15.29
N MET A 95 -27.06 -0.17 15.14
CA MET A 95 -26.19 -0.57 14.03
C MET A 95 -25.27 -1.75 14.40
N GLU A 96 -25.41 -2.33 15.59
CA GLU A 96 -24.62 -3.49 16.04
C GLU A 96 -24.84 -4.69 15.09
N GLY A 97 -23.75 -5.22 14.53
CA GLY A 97 -23.77 -6.30 13.53
C GLY A 97 -24.02 -5.83 12.08
N CYS A 98 -23.98 -4.52 11.82
CA CYS A 98 -24.03 -3.92 10.48
C CYS A 98 -22.66 -3.32 10.08
N ASP A 99 -21.59 -4.12 10.17
CA ASP A 99 -20.20 -3.66 9.99
C ASP A 99 -19.98 -3.00 8.61
N GLU A 100 -20.68 -3.46 7.57
CA GLU A 100 -20.68 -2.90 6.22
C GLU A 100 -21.13 -1.42 6.14
N LEU A 101 -21.94 -0.94 7.10
CA LEU A 101 -22.39 0.46 7.17
C LEU A 101 -21.45 1.33 8.04
N VAL A 102 -20.68 0.70 8.93
CA VAL A 102 -19.68 1.37 9.77
C VAL A 102 -18.36 1.55 9.01
N GLU A 103 -17.93 0.52 8.27
CA GLU A 103 -16.76 0.58 7.36
C GLU A 103 -16.93 1.63 6.26
N GLN A 104 -18.16 1.86 5.79
CA GLN A 104 -18.44 2.91 4.80
C GLN A 104 -18.12 4.32 5.30
N LYS A 105 -18.15 4.55 6.61
CA LYS A 105 -17.85 5.87 7.19
C LYS A 105 -16.36 6.17 7.18
N ILE A 106 -15.52 5.18 7.47
CA ILE A 106 -14.04 5.28 7.34
C ILE A 106 -13.65 5.42 5.86
N CYS A 107 -14.42 4.81 4.95
CA CYS A 107 -14.17 4.90 3.52
C CYS A 107 -14.72 6.18 2.85
N LYS A 108 -15.70 6.87 3.44
CA LYS A 108 -16.21 8.18 2.98
C LYS A 108 -15.51 9.38 3.64
N SER A 109 -14.81 9.18 4.77
CA SER A 109 -13.90 10.16 5.35
C SER A 109 -12.55 10.26 4.62
N VAL A 110 -12.30 9.38 3.64
CA VAL A 110 -11.29 9.67 2.60
C VAL A 110 -11.87 10.85 1.82
N GLN A 111 -11.57 12.08 2.25
CA GLN A 111 -11.90 13.28 1.49
C GLN A 111 -11.33 13.06 0.10
N SER A 112 -12.20 12.80 -0.87
CA SER A 112 -11.79 12.84 -2.27
C SER A 112 -11.31 14.25 -2.52
N MET A 113 -10.04 14.39 -2.82
CA MET A 113 -9.46 15.68 -3.12
C MET A 113 -9.89 16.07 -4.53
N ASP A 114 -10.45 17.26 -4.67
CA ASP A 114 -10.57 17.89 -5.98
C ASP A 114 -9.17 18.16 -6.55
N GLU A 115 -9.13 18.45 -7.86
CA GLU A 115 -7.89 18.62 -8.60
C GLU A 115 -7.03 19.78 -8.06
N GLU A 116 -7.66 20.85 -7.57
CA GLU A 116 -6.96 22.00 -6.97
C GLU A 116 -6.29 21.62 -5.64
N THR A 117 -6.99 20.85 -4.81
CA THR A 117 -6.47 20.35 -3.53
C THR A 117 -5.34 19.34 -3.77
N LEU A 118 -5.45 18.48 -4.79
CA LEU A 118 -4.39 17.55 -5.17
C LEU A 118 -3.14 18.26 -5.65
N GLU A 119 -3.28 19.31 -6.47
CA GLU A 119 -2.15 20.13 -6.91
C GLU A 119 -1.46 20.81 -5.73
N ALA A 120 -2.24 21.40 -4.81
CA ALA A 120 -1.71 22.04 -3.62
C ALA A 120 -0.93 21.06 -2.72
N VAL A 121 -1.48 19.87 -2.47
CA VAL A 121 -0.80 18.83 -1.68
C VAL A 121 0.42 18.28 -2.42
N SER A 122 0.36 18.11 -3.74
CA SER A 122 1.51 17.67 -4.54
C SER A 122 2.67 18.66 -4.43
N LYS A 123 2.37 19.96 -4.48
CA LYS A 123 3.37 21.01 -4.26
C LYS A 123 3.98 20.92 -2.86
N GLN A 124 3.16 20.77 -1.83
CA GLN A 124 3.63 20.67 -0.45
C GLN A 124 4.48 19.41 -0.22
N ALA A 125 4.08 18.28 -0.82
CA ALA A 125 4.84 17.04 -0.81
C ALA A 125 6.20 17.21 -1.48
N ARG A 126 6.25 17.84 -2.66
CA ARG A 126 7.50 18.17 -3.37
C ARG A 126 8.44 19.04 -2.53
N GLU A 127 7.91 20.08 -1.89
CA GLU A 127 8.70 20.96 -1.01
C GLU A 127 9.24 20.19 0.20
N ALA A 128 8.43 19.35 0.83
CA ALA A 128 8.85 18.51 1.94
C ALA A 128 9.90 17.47 1.52
N ALA A 129 9.73 16.87 0.35
CA ALA A 129 10.65 15.90 -0.23
C ALA A 129 12.02 16.54 -0.52
N GLY A 130 12.03 17.70 -1.18
CA GLY A 130 13.25 18.46 -1.46
C GLY A 130 13.96 18.86 -0.17
N TYR A 131 13.23 19.38 0.82
CA TYR A 131 13.80 19.72 2.12
C TYR A 131 14.44 18.51 2.81
N ALA A 132 13.72 17.38 2.88
CA ALA A 132 14.24 16.16 3.49
C ALA A 132 15.48 15.63 2.75
N HIS A 133 15.49 15.68 1.42
CA HIS A 133 16.63 15.27 0.60
C HIS A 133 17.87 16.14 0.86
N ASP A 134 17.70 17.46 0.91
CA ASP A 134 18.80 18.41 1.14
C ASP A 134 19.44 18.28 2.53
N GLN A 135 18.68 17.82 3.53
CA GLN A 135 19.19 17.58 4.88
C GLN A 135 19.98 16.27 5.02
N ARG A 136 20.01 15.41 4.00
CA ARG A 136 20.68 14.10 4.10
C ARG A 136 22.18 14.24 4.33
N ILE A 137 22.70 13.45 5.27
CA ILE A 137 24.13 13.38 5.62
C ILE A 137 24.78 12.15 4.98
N ALA A 138 26.07 12.26 4.65
CA ALA A 138 26.82 11.18 4.02
C ALA A 138 26.97 9.97 4.97
N PHE A 139 27.08 8.76 4.41
CA PHE A 139 27.34 7.51 5.12
C PHE A 139 28.43 7.61 6.19
N ASP A 140 29.52 8.32 5.88
CA ASP A 140 30.66 8.55 6.78
C ASP A 140 30.30 9.26 8.11
N ASN A 141 29.08 9.78 8.23
CA ASN A 141 28.59 10.38 9.48
C ASN A 141 28.08 9.34 10.49
N VAL A 142 28.05 8.05 10.16
CA VAL A 142 27.89 6.98 11.16
C VAL A 142 29.19 6.92 11.97
N LYS A 143 29.18 7.49 13.18
CA LYS A 143 30.34 7.67 14.06
C LYS A 143 30.74 6.39 14.77
N SER A 144 29.77 5.53 15.08
CA SER A 144 30.04 4.26 15.73
C SER A 144 30.61 3.25 14.73
N GLU A 145 31.90 2.92 14.86
CA GLU A 145 32.61 1.91 14.04
C GLU A 145 31.82 0.60 13.91
N CYS A 146 31.29 0.07 15.02
CA CYS A 146 30.47 -1.15 15.00
C CYS A 146 29.20 -1.04 14.13
N HIS A 147 28.51 0.11 14.17
CA HIS A 147 27.27 0.36 13.42
C HIS A 147 27.59 0.58 11.94
N HIS A 148 28.66 1.33 11.68
CA HIS A 148 29.20 1.60 10.35
C HIS A 148 29.55 0.28 9.64
N ASP A 149 30.39 -0.55 10.26
CA ASP A 149 30.83 -1.82 9.69
C ASP A 149 29.68 -2.81 9.52
N THR A 150 28.72 -2.79 10.44
CA THR A 150 27.53 -3.64 10.34
C THR A 150 26.65 -3.22 9.16
N LEU A 151 26.46 -1.93 8.93
CA LEU A 151 25.68 -1.43 7.80
C LEU A 151 26.40 -1.67 6.47
N ASP A 152 27.71 -1.37 6.37
CA ASP A 152 28.49 -1.65 5.16
C ASP A 152 28.46 -3.15 4.81
N ARG A 153 28.66 -4.02 5.81
CA ARG A 153 28.54 -5.47 5.61
C ARG A 153 27.14 -5.89 5.16
N ALA A 154 26.10 -5.35 5.76
CA ALA A 154 24.72 -5.66 5.39
C ALA A 154 24.42 -5.28 3.93
N ILE A 155 24.89 -4.10 3.49
CA ILE A 155 24.77 -3.65 2.10
C ILE A 155 25.58 -4.58 1.18
N ARG A 156 26.87 -4.83 1.47
CA ARG A 156 27.72 -5.74 0.69
C ARG A 156 27.13 -7.15 0.55
N ASN A 157 26.50 -7.67 1.61
CA ASN A 157 25.84 -8.97 1.60
C ASN A 157 24.67 -9.04 0.63
N ILE A 158 23.91 -7.95 0.45
CA ILE A 158 22.87 -7.88 -0.58
C ILE A 158 23.47 -7.66 -1.97
N LEU A 159 24.44 -6.74 -2.09
CA LEU A 159 25.01 -6.37 -3.39
C LEU A 159 25.69 -7.53 -4.11
N ARG A 160 26.28 -8.47 -3.35
CA ARG A 160 26.93 -9.66 -3.91
C ARG A 160 25.98 -10.73 -4.47
N THR A 161 24.67 -10.59 -4.23
CA THR A 161 23.72 -11.62 -4.66
C THR A 161 23.48 -11.53 -6.16
N ASP A 162 23.30 -12.69 -6.81
CA ASP A 162 22.99 -12.76 -8.24
C ASP A 162 21.73 -11.94 -8.59
N LEU A 163 20.73 -11.91 -7.69
CA LEU A 163 19.52 -11.12 -7.84
C LEU A 163 19.81 -9.61 -7.92
N THR A 164 20.66 -9.09 -7.04
CA THR A 164 21.02 -7.66 -7.03
C THR A 164 21.83 -7.30 -8.26
N ILE A 165 22.84 -8.12 -8.60
CA ILE A 165 23.65 -7.93 -9.80
C ILE A 165 22.75 -7.92 -11.04
N PHE A 166 21.85 -8.89 -11.18
CA PHE A 166 20.90 -8.96 -12.28
C PHE A 166 19.91 -7.78 -12.32
N THR A 167 19.46 -7.30 -11.16
CA THR A 167 18.54 -6.15 -11.08
C THR A 167 19.24 -4.87 -11.55
N TYR A 168 20.46 -4.62 -11.09
CA TYR A 168 21.22 -3.44 -11.50
C TYR A 168 21.76 -3.54 -12.93
N ALA A 169 22.08 -4.74 -13.40
CA ALA A 169 22.43 -4.96 -14.81
C ALA A 169 21.29 -4.57 -15.74
N GLN A 170 20.02 -4.82 -15.38
CA GLN A 170 18.86 -4.33 -16.16
C GLN A 170 18.84 -2.81 -16.28
N ILE A 171 19.09 -2.08 -15.19
CA ILE A 171 19.14 -0.60 -15.22
C ILE A 171 20.26 -0.13 -16.15
N ILE A 172 21.43 -0.78 -16.09
CA ILE A 172 22.61 -0.46 -16.90
C ILE A 172 22.37 -0.78 -18.38
N ASP A 173 21.73 -1.91 -18.68
CA ASP A 173 21.32 -2.30 -20.03
C ASP A 173 20.33 -1.26 -20.59
N GLY A 174 19.45 -0.74 -19.74
CA GLY A 174 18.45 0.27 -20.10
C GLY A 174 17.07 -0.33 -20.39
N LEU A 175 16.96 -1.66 -20.44
CA LEU A 175 15.70 -2.39 -20.52
C LEU A 175 15.69 -3.54 -19.50
N SER A 176 14.51 -3.82 -18.93
CA SER A 176 14.28 -5.05 -18.17
C SER A 176 14.17 -6.24 -19.11
N THR A 177 14.47 -7.45 -18.65
CA THR A 177 14.08 -8.67 -19.39
C THR A 177 12.56 -8.76 -19.49
N ALA A 178 12.06 -9.49 -20.49
CA ALA A 178 10.63 -9.75 -20.72
C ALA A 178 9.96 -10.26 -19.44
N ASP A 179 10.55 -11.28 -18.82
CA ASP A 179 10.10 -11.93 -17.61
C ASP A 179 9.87 -10.92 -16.48
N VAL A 180 10.86 -10.04 -16.26
CA VAL A 180 10.80 -9.02 -15.21
C VAL A 180 9.81 -7.91 -15.55
N ALA A 181 9.69 -7.56 -16.83
CA ALA A 181 8.71 -6.58 -17.30
C ALA A 181 7.27 -7.05 -17.06
N TRP A 182 7.00 -8.34 -17.26
CA TRP A 182 5.68 -8.96 -17.08
C TRP A 182 5.39 -9.41 -15.65
N ASP A 183 6.41 -9.68 -14.83
CA ASP A 183 6.28 -10.05 -13.41
C ASP A 183 5.85 -8.86 -12.53
N ARG A 184 4.66 -8.34 -12.85
CA ARG A 184 4.01 -7.26 -12.14
C ARG A 184 2.50 -7.43 -12.18
N ARG A 185 1.83 -7.13 -11.07
CA ARG A 185 0.35 -7.12 -10.99
C ARG A 185 -0.30 -6.08 -11.91
N LEU A 186 0.39 -4.96 -12.14
CA LEU A 186 0.00 -3.92 -13.10
C LEU A 186 1.20 -3.54 -13.96
N PRO A 187 1.54 -4.38 -14.96
CA PRO A 187 2.80 -4.27 -15.66
C PRO A 187 2.87 -2.97 -16.48
N GLY A 188 1.73 -2.36 -16.83
CA GLY A 188 1.69 -1.12 -17.60
C GLY A 188 2.14 -1.30 -19.05
N ILE A 189 2.39 -2.54 -19.44
CA ILE A 189 2.61 -3.02 -20.80
C ILE A 189 1.48 -4.01 -21.13
N PHE A 190 1.11 -4.10 -22.40
CA PHE A 190 -0.08 -4.83 -22.84
C PHE A 190 0.14 -5.45 -24.22
N GLY A 191 -0.64 -6.50 -24.53
CA GLY A 191 -0.62 -7.12 -25.86
C GLY A 191 0.72 -7.76 -26.21
N ASN A 192 1.01 -7.83 -27.51
CA ASN A 192 2.28 -8.34 -28.04
C ASN A 192 3.32 -7.21 -27.99
N HIS A 193 3.83 -6.94 -26.80
CA HIS A 193 4.75 -5.83 -26.56
C HIS A 193 6.13 -6.18 -27.10
N ILE A 194 6.90 -5.22 -27.64
CA ILE A 194 8.23 -5.49 -28.23
C ILE A 194 9.22 -6.06 -27.18
N ILE A 195 8.94 -5.82 -25.90
CA ILE A 195 9.74 -6.35 -24.80
C ILE A 195 9.73 -7.89 -24.74
N ASP A 196 8.75 -8.55 -25.37
CA ASP A 196 8.65 -10.01 -25.41
C ASP A 196 9.89 -10.65 -26.04
N ASP A 197 10.61 -9.93 -26.92
CA ASP A 197 11.83 -10.41 -27.57
C ASP A 197 13.10 -10.18 -26.72
N HIS A 198 13.01 -9.51 -25.57
CA HIS A 198 14.16 -9.20 -24.70
C HIS A 198 14.30 -10.24 -23.58
N GLU A 199 14.73 -11.45 -23.93
CA GLU A 199 14.86 -12.58 -22.98
C GLU A 199 16.14 -12.50 -22.12
N GLU A 200 17.25 -12.00 -22.68
CA GLU A 200 18.56 -11.99 -22.03
C GLU A 200 19.19 -10.59 -22.06
N LEU A 201 19.94 -10.26 -21.00
CA LEU A 201 20.71 -9.02 -20.91
C LEU A 201 21.94 -9.02 -21.81
N CYS A 202 22.38 -7.84 -22.23
CA CYS A 202 23.69 -7.73 -22.86
C CYS A 202 24.79 -8.11 -21.85
N PRO A 203 25.79 -8.94 -22.23
CA PRO A 203 26.85 -9.37 -21.32
C PRO A 203 27.58 -8.20 -20.65
N GLU A 204 27.81 -7.12 -21.40
CA GLU A 204 28.46 -5.90 -20.92
C GLU A 204 27.70 -5.25 -19.75
N ALA A 205 26.37 -5.31 -19.72
CA ALA A 205 25.58 -4.76 -18.63
C ALA A 205 25.78 -5.53 -17.32
N THR A 206 25.92 -6.85 -17.42
CA THR A 206 26.21 -7.73 -16.27
C THR A 206 27.63 -7.49 -15.76
N ASP A 207 28.61 -7.39 -16.66
CA ASP A 207 30.00 -7.10 -16.30
C ASP A 207 30.13 -5.76 -15.57
N ARG A 208 29.38 -4.72 -15.99
CA ARG A 208 29.34 -3.42 -15.31
C ARG A 208 28.67 -3.46 -13.95
N ALA A 209 27.61 -4.24 -13.78
CA ALA A 209 26.99 -4.42 -12.47
C ALA A 209 27.93 -5.13 -11.49
N LEU A 210 28.69 -6.12 -11.98
CA LEU A 210 29.74 -6.80 -11.21
C LEU A 210 30.89 -5.85 -10.84
N GLU A 211 31.39 -5.07 -11.81
CA GLU A 211 32.43 -4.06 -11.57
C GLU A 211 31.99 -3.06 -10.50
N PHE A 212 30.74 -2.58 -10.56
CA PHE A 212 30.18 -1.69 -9.54
C PHE A 212 30.22 -2.32 -8.14
N TYR A 213 29.85 -3.60 -8.00
CA TYR A 213 29.93 -4.32 -6.73
C TYR A 213 31.39 -4.48 -6.26
N GLU A 214 32.31 -4.87 -7.14
CA GLU A 214 33.72 -5.05 -6.80
C GLU A 214 34.38 -3.75 -6.33
N THR A 215 33.98 -2.62 -6.92
CA THR A 215 34.44 -1.29 -6.53
C THR A 215 33.50 -0.58 -5.54
N TRP A 216 32.65 -1.33 -4.83
CA TRP A 216 31.64 -0.77 -3.93
C TRP A 216 32.26 0.21 -2.92
N ASP A 217 31.76 1.44 -2.97
CA ASP A 217 32.12 2.54 -2.08
C ASP A 217 30.85 3.14 -1.45
N PRO A 218 30.66 3.00 -0.12
CA PRO A 218 29.49 3.52 0.56
C PRO A 218 29.44 5.05 0.63
N SER A 219 30.51 5.77 0.25
CA SER A 219 30.56 7.24 0.27
C SER A 219 29.53 7.90 -0.65
N ILE A 220 28.99 7.16 -1.62
CA ILE A 220 27.93 7.62 -2.52
C ILE A 220 26.58 7.79 -1.81
N LEU A 221 26.41 7.16 -0.65
CA LEU A 221 25.12 7.09 0.05
C LEU A 221 24.91 8.28 0.99
N ARG A 222 23.66 8.75 1.05
CA ARG A 222 23.22 9.80 1.97
C ARG A 222 21.94 9.40 2.67
N PHE A 223 21.83 9.69 3.96
CA PHE A 223 20.70 9.27 4.78
C PHE A 223 20.09 10.42 5.56
N ASP A 224 18.83 10.22 5.95
CA ASP A 224 18.19 11.09 6.90
C ASP A 224 18.98 11.13 8.24
N PRO A 225 19.32 12.31 8.77
CA PRO A 225 20.10 12.43 9.99
C PRO A 225 19.46 11.78 11.22
N GLN A 226 18.13 11.79 11.31
CA GLN A 226 17.40 11.18 12.41
C GLN A 226 17.46 9.66 12.32
N VAL A 227 17.33 9.08 11.13
CA VAL A 227 17.46 7.62 10.95
C VAL A 227 18.86 7.12 11.34
N ILE A 228 19.91 7.85 10.97
CA ILE A 228 21.29 7.54 11.40
C ILE A 228 21.42 7.65 12.92
N HIS A 229 20.91 8.75 13.50
CA HIS A 229 20.95 8.94 14.95
C HIS A 229 20.25 7.78 15.69
N ASP A 230 19.03 7.43 15.27
CA ASP A 230 18.24 6.37 15.87
C ASP A 230 18.90 4.99 15.71
N TYR A 231 19.55 4.75 14.58
CA TYR A 231 20.33 3.53 14.35
C TYR A 231 21.49 3.43 15.34
N GLU A 232 22.26 4.51 15.53
CA GLU A 232 23.40 4.54 16.45
C GLU A 232 23.01 4.47 17.94
N GLN A 233 21.82 4.97 18.29
CA GLN A 233 21.30 4.87 19.66
C GLN A 233 20.71 3.51 19.99
N ALA A 234 20.32 2.73 18.97
CA ALA A 234 19.69 1.44 19.19
C ALA A 234 20.73 0.38 19.62
N GLU A 235 20.39 -0.43 20.62
CA GLU A 235 21.26 -1.52 21.06
C GLU A 235 21.37 -2.60 19.97
N PRO A 236 22.58 -3.03 19.56
CA PRO A 236 22.76 -4.08 18.57
C PRO A 236 21.99 -5.35 18.92
N GLY A 237 21.22 -5.86 17.95
CA GLY A 237 20.35 -7.02 18.12
C GLY A 237 18.97 -6.71 18.73
N SER A 238 18.73 -5.48 19.19
CA SER A 238 17.38 -5.04 19.58
C SER A 238 16.45 -4.93 18.38
N LYS A 239 15.14 -4.93 18.64
CA LYS A 239 14.12 -4.78 17.58
C LYS A 239 14.24 -3.44 16.87
N LEU A 240 14.54 -2.37 17.61
CA LEU A 240 14.75 -1.04 17.04
C LEU A 240 15.97 -1.00 16.11
N PHE A 241 17.10 -1.56 16.56
CA PHE A 241 18.32 -1.67 15.74
C PHE A 241 18.03 -2.42 14.45
N ASN A 242 17.35 -3.56 14.55
CA ASN A 242 16.99 -4.39 13.40
C ASN A 242 16.12 -3.63 12.39
N LEU A 243 15.12 -2.86 12.85
CA LEU A 243 14.30 -2.05 11.96
C LEU A 243 15.10 -0.94 11.26
N ARG A 244 15.92 -0.19 12.01
CA ARG A 244 16.74 0.88 11.45
C ARG A 244 17.78 0.36 10.46
N LEU A 245 18.37 -0.81 10.73
CA LEU A 245 19.29 -1.48 9.81
C LEU A 245 18.58 -1.82 8.48
N ILE A 246 17.39 -2.42 8.53
CA ILE A 246 16.62 -2.72 7.31
C ILE A 246 16.23 -1.44 6.57
N GLU A 247 15.85 -0.36 7.28
CA GLU A 247 15.54 0.94 6.67
C GLU A 247 16.74 1.52 5.92
N LEU A 248 17.92 1.54 6.54
CA LEU A 248 19.14 2.05 5.92
C LEU A 248 19.57 1.18 4.72
N VAL A 249 19.42 -0.14 4.81
CA VAL A 249 19.68 -1.05 3.69
C VAL A 249 18.72 -0.79 2.52
N ALA A 250 17.41 -0.68 2.77
CA ALA A 250 16.42 -0.39 1.73
C ALA A 250 16.71 0.95 1.04
N VAL A 251 16.98 2.00 1.82
CA VAL A 251 17.35 3.33 1.31
C VAL A 251 18.67 3.31 0.53
N SER A 252 19.61 2.42 0.87
CA SER A 252 20.85 2.23 0.11
C SER A 252 20.58 1.62 -1.26
N LEU A 253 19.77 0.56 -1.32
CA LEU A 253 19.43 -0.11 -2.59
C LEU A 253 18.67 0.83 -3.54
N HIS A 254 17.75 1.62 -3.00
CA HIS A 254 17.04 2.67 -3.71
C HIS A 254 18.01 3.69 -4.32
N GLN A 255 18.93 4.23 -3.51
CA GLN A 255 19.92 5.23 -3.96
C GLN A 255 20.88 4.69 -5.02
N ILE A 256 21.29 3.43 -4.92
CA ILE A 256 22.12 2.79 -5.93
C ILE A 256 21.35 2.68 -7.26
N GLY A 257 20.08 2.27 -7.22
CA GLY A 257 19.21 2.27 -8.40
C GLY A 257 19.10 3.65 -9.05
N VAL A 258 18.88 4.70 -8.24
CA VAL A 258 18.88 6.10 -8.67
C VAL A 258 20.20 6.48 -9.34
N ALA A 259 21.33 6.17 -8.70
CA ALA A 259 22.66 6.53 -9.18
C ALA A 259 22.97 5.84 -10.52
N LEU A 260 22.72 4.54 -10.64
CA LEU A 260 22.95 3.77 -11.86
C LEU A 260 22.07 4.25 -13.01
N PHE A 261 20.80 4.58 -12.75
CA PHE A 261 19.91 5.09 -13.77
C PHE A 261 20.36 6.46 -14.30
N LYS A 262 20.84 7.34 -13.41
CA LYS A 262 21.39 8.66 -13.78
C LYS A 262 22.66 8.61 -14.61
N LEU A 263 23.43 7.51 -14.55
CA LEU A 263 24.57 7.32 -15.43
C LEU A 263 24.15 7.14 -16.89
N ASP A 264 22.89 6.73 -17.13
CA ASP A 264 22.26 6.60 -18.44
C ASP A 264 23.11 5.80 -19.44
N LEU A 265 23.72 4.70 -18.97
CA LEU A 265 24.66 3.89 -19.77
C LEU A 265 24.00 3.24 -20.98
N ARG A 266 22.76 2.73 -20.82
CA ARG A 266 21.90 2.21 -21.90
C ARG A 266 22.65 1.26 -22.85
N LEU A 267 23.29 0.23 -22.29
CA LEU A 267 24.16 -0.67 -23.05
C LEU A 267 23.41 -1.65 -23.98
N HIS A 268 22.08 -1.68 -23.93
CA HIS A 268 21.27 -2.58 -24.75
C HIS A 268 21.55 -2.38 -26.25
N ASN A 269 21.82 -3.48 -26.96
CA ASN A 269 22.10 -3.48 -28.39
C ASN A 269 20.81 -3.49 -29.25
N GLY A 270 19.90 -2.57 -28.98
CA GLY A 270 18.58 -2.48 -29.60
C GLY A 270 17.92 -1.11 -29.39
N ASP A 271 16.75 -0.90 -30.00
CA ASP A 271 16.03 0.37 -29.91
C ASP A 271 15.20 0.46 -28.62
N ILE A 272 15.86 0.91 -27.55
CA ILE A 272 15.26 1.15 -26.22
C ILE A 272 14.03 2.07 -26.33
N GLU A 273 14.11 3.14 -27.14
CA GLU A 273 13.03 4.12 -27.25
C GLU A 273 11.78 3.52 -27.91
N SER A 274 11.95 2.64 -28.90
CA SER A 274 10.81 1.94 -29.50
C SER A 274 10.09 1.03 -28.52
N VAL A 275 10.82 0.41 -27.59
CA VAL A 275 10.28 -0.49 -26.57
C VAL A 275 9.55 0.32 -25.50
N ILE A 276 10.17 1.37 -24.96
CA ILE A 276 9.58 2.20 -23.90
C ILE A 276 8.34 2.95 -24.42
N ASN A 277 8.42 3.53 -25.62
CA ASN A 277 7.34 4.34 -26.18
C ASN A 277 6.31 3.51 -26.99
N TRP A 278 6.36 2.18 -26.88
CA TRP A 278 5.44 1.31 -27.61
C TRP A 278 4.00 1.60 -27.21
N LYS A 279 3.12 1.63 -28.21
CA LYS A 279 1.67 1.81 -28.02
C LYS A 279 0.94 0.63 -28.61
N MET A 280 -0.03 0.13 -27.86
CA MET A 280 -0.90 -0.92 -28.36
C MET A 280 -1.67 -0.41 -29.59
N PRO A 281 -1.68 -1.15 -30.72
CA PRO A 281 -2.45 -0.75 -31.89
C PRO A 281 -3.91 -0.50 -31.53
N LEU A 282 -4.39 0.72 -31.78
CA LEU A 282 -5.74 1.14 -31.41
C LEU A 282 -6.77 0.25 -32.11
N SER A 283 -7.69 -0.31 -31.33
CA SER A 283 -8.92 -0.93 -31.83
C SER A 283 -10.13 -0.30 -31.13
N PRO A 284 -11.33 -0.33 -31.72
CA PRO A 284 -12.52 0.32 -31.13
C PRO A 284 -12.89 -0.16 -29.71
N ALA A 285 -12.36 -1.31 -29.29
CA ALA A 285 -12.62 -1.92 -27.99
C ALA A 285 -11.48 -1.70 -26.96
N VAL A 286 -10.42 -0.99 -27.34
CA VAL A 286 -9.21 -0.82 -26.54
C VAL A 286 -9.11 0.62 -26.02
N VAL A 287 -8.88 0.75 -24.72
CA VAL A 287 -8.54 2.04 -24.10
C VAL A 287 -7.09 2.38 -24.49
N ASP A 288 -6.87 3.59 -25.01
CA ASP A 288 -5.52 4.12 -25.24
C ASP A 288 -4.85 4.35 -23.89
N VAL A 289 -3.81 3.56 -23.59
CA VAL A 289 -3.02 3.69 -22.36
C VAL A 289 -1.67 4.24 -22.76
N PRO A 290 -1.27 5.43 -22.27
CA PRO A 290 0.02 6.00 -22.61
C PRO A 290 1.17 5.13 -22.09
N PRO A 291 2.29 5.05 -22.84
CA PRO A 291 3.48 4.37 -22.35
C PRO A 291 4.01 5.06 -21.09
N ARG A 292 4.59 4.26 -20.19
CA ARG A 292 5.29 4.79 -19.01
C ARG A 292 6.65 5.33 -19.43
N ALA A 293 7.14 6.37 -18.74
CA ALA A 293 8.45 6.98 -19.01
C ALA A 293 9.64 6.01 -18.80
N THR A 294 9.43 4.91 -18.06
CA THR A 294 10.41 3.84 -17.87
C THR A 294 9.68 2.52 -17.61
N LEU A 295 10.28 1.40 -18.01
CA LEU A 295 9.81 0.07 -17.63
C LEU A 295 10.17 -0.29 -16.18
N PHE A 296 11.17 0.37 -15.60
CA PHE A 296 11.62 0.20 -14.21
C PHE A 296 10.73 0.99 -13.25
N ASN A 297 9.53 0.46 -12.97
CA ASN A 297 8.58 1.14 -12.10
C ASN A 297 7.81 0.18 -11.19
N HIS A 298 7.52 0.67 -9.99
CA HIS A 298 6.48 0.12 -9.12
C HIS A 298 5.18 0.94 -9.32
N PRO A 299 4.02 0.33 -9.64
CA PRO A 299 2.80 1.05 -10.01
C PRO A 299 2.26 2.04 -8.97
N ALA A 300 2.56 1.82 -7.69
CA ALA A 300 2.16 2.70 -6.59
C ALA A 300 3.23 3.72 -6.15
N TYR A 301 4.44 3.71 -6.75
CA TYR A 301 5.52 4.66 -6.47
C TYR A 301 6.00 5.27 -7.79
N PHE A 302 5.07 5.95 -8.46
CA PHE A 302 5.25 6.54 -9.79
C PHE A 302 5.01 8.05 -9.80
N ASP A 303 5.01 8.70 -8.63
CA ASP A 303 4.79 10.14 -8.49
C ASP A 303 6.11 10.91 -8.71
N ASP A 304 6.72 10.73 -9.89
CA ASP A 304 8.04 11.31 -10.22
C ASP A 304 8.07 12.84 -10.12
N ASP A 305 6.93 13.49 -10.29
CA ASP A 305 6.83 14.93 -10.17
C ASP A 305 6.99 15.45 -8.74
N ILE A 306 6.83 14.63 -7.68
CA ILE A 306 7.07 15.06 -6.29
C ILE A 306 8.40 14.55 -5.73
N TYR A 307 9.05 13.62 -6.42
CA TYR A 307 10.29 13.01 -5.95
C TYR A 307 11.50 13.93 -6.18
N PRO A 308 12.43 14.03 -5.21
CA PRO A 308 13.59 14.91 -5.32
C PRO A 308 14.47 14.62 -6.54
N GLU A 309 14.59 13.35 -6.92
CA GLU A 309 15.41 12.88 -8.06
C GLU A 309 14.55 12.47 -9.26
N GLY A 310 13.27 12.86 -9.24
CA GLY A 310 12.30 12.66 -10.30
C GLY A 310 12.12 11.20 -10.67
N LEU A 311 12.19 10.93 -11.98
CA LEU A 311 12.05 9.58 -12.54
C LEU A 311 13.11 8.60 -11.99
N SER A 312 14.26 9.09 -11.54
CA SER A 312 15.29 8.21 -10.96
C SER A 312 14.82 7.57 -9.66
N ASP A 313 14.04 8.29 -8.84
CA ASP A 313 13.47 7.73 -7.61
C ASP A 313 12.44 6.62 -7.90
N VAL A 314 11.69 6.73 -9.00
CA VAL A 314 10.80 5.64 -9.47
C VAL A 314 11.60 4.36 -9.74
N VAL A 315 12.76 4.50 -10.38
CA VAL A 315 13.68 3.37 -10.64
C VAL A 315 14.26 2.83 -9.33
N GLY A 316 14.56 3.70 -8.37
CA GLY A 316 15.00 3.32 -7.02
C GLY A 316 13.99 2.42 -6.31
N TYR A 317 12.70 2.81 -6.31
CA TYR A 317 11.62 2.00 -5.74
C TYR A 317 11.44 0.67 -6.46
N TRP A 318 11.57 0.66 -7.79
CA TRP A 318 11.55 -0.57 -8.56
C TRP A 318 12.70 -1.51 -8.17
N ALA A 319 13.93 -1.00 -8.06
CA ALA A 319 15.09 -1.80 -7.68
C ALA A 319 14.91 -2.39 -6.27
N GLU A 320 14.39 -1.60 -5.33
CA GLU A 320 14.07 -2.05 -3.98
C GLU A 320 13.04 -3.18 -3.98
N ASP A 321 11.92 -3.03 -4.68
CA ASP A 321 10.92 -4.08 -4.85
C ASP A 321 11.49 -5.34 -5.50
N ARG A 322 12.37 -5.17 -6.49
CA ARG A 322 12.99 -6.31 -7.17
C ARG A 322 13.93 -7.09 -6.25
N ILE A 323 14.76 -6.40 -5.48
CA ILE A 323 15.79 -7.03 -4.65
C ILE A 323 15.22 -7.55 -3.33
N LEU A 324 14.46 -6.72 -2.61
CA LEU A 324 13.93 -7.09 -1.29
C LEU A 324 12.65 -7.91 -1.40
N GLY A 325 11.87 -7.74 -2.46
CA GLY A 325 10.54 -8.35 -2.63
C GLY A 325 9.38 -7.37 -2.43
N GLY A 326 9.67 -6.12 -2.08
CA GLY A 326 8.73 -5.02 -2.03
C GLY A 326 9.40 -3.73 -1.57
N VAL A 327 8.73 -2.60 -1.79
CA VAL A 327 9.12 -1.32 -1.19
C VAL A 327 8.90 -1.40 0.33
N THR A 328 9.93 -1.06 1.08
CA THR A 328 10.04 -1.15 2.54
C THR A 328 9.43 0.09 3.17
N VAL A 329 8.37 -0.11 3.93
CA VAL A 329 7.63 0.94 4.64
C VAL A 329 7.45 0.58 6.12
N PHE A 330 7.20 1.58 6.95
CA PHE A 330 7.21 1.45 8.41
C PHE A 330 5.90 1.93 9.00
N ASP A 331 5.49 1.30 10.10
CA ASP A 331 4.38 1.79 10.90
C ASP A 331 4.81 3.02 11.70
N ARG A 332 4.28 4.18 11.32
CA ARG A 332 4.55 5.48 11.95
C ARG A 332 3.50 5.87 12.98
N ARG A 333 2.48 5.01 13.23
CA ARG A 333 1.48 5.28 14.26
C ARG A 333 2.12 5.32 15.64
N PRO A 334 1.55 6.10 16.59
CA PRO A 334 1.99 6.09 17.98
C PRO A 334 1.97 4.66 18.56
N GLN A 335 3.16 4.15 18.92
CA GLN A 335 3.31 2.81 19.48
C GLN A 335 3.12 2.86 21.00
N GLY A 336 2.42 1.86 21.55
CA GLY A 336 2.24 1.73 23.00
C GLY A 336 3.55 1.40 23.73
N ASP A 337 4.42 0.59 23.10
CA ASP A 337 5.76 0.26 23.58
C ASP A 337 6.80 0.60 22.50
N PRO A 338 7.53 1.72 22.63
CA PRO A 338 8.56 2.13 21.68
C PRO A 338 9.72 1.13 21.53
N SER A 339 9.93 0.25 22.52
CA SER A 339 11.01 -0.75 22.48
C SER A 339 10.65 -2.01 21.70
N ASN A 340 9.36 -2.23 21.44
CA ASN A 340 8.85 -3.38 20.71
C ASN A 340 7.99 -2.96 19.49
N PRO A 341 8.55 -2.20 18.53
CA PRO A 341 7.83 -1.76 17.35
C PRO A 341 7.38 -2.94 16.47
N PRO A 342 6.36 -2.79 15.62
CA PRO A 342 5.98 -3.81 14.64
C PRO A 342 7.15 -4.14 13.68
N ASN A 343 7.14 -5.34 13.09
CA ASN A 343 8.07 -5.68 12.00
C ASN A 343 7.86 -4.78 10.77
N VAL A 344 8.87 -4.74 9.89
CA VAL A 344 8.82 -3.97 8.64
C VAL A 344 7.66 -4.45 7.75
N TYR A 345 7.17 -3.54 6.93
CA TYR A 345 6.13 -3.83 5.95
C TYR A 345 6.72 -3.74 4.55
N PHE A 346 6.35 -4.66 3.69
CA PHE A 346 6.69 -4.64 2.27
C PHE A 346 5.45 -4.34 1.43
N HIS A 347 5.65 -3.59 0.36
CA HIS A 347 4.68 -3.36 -0.68
C HIS A 347 5.23 -3.93 -1.98
N SER A 348 4.75 -5.11 -2.34
CA SER A 348 5.21 -5.81 -3.55
C SER A 348 4.34 -5.45 -4.74
N CYS A 349 4.94 -5.35 -5.92
CA CYS A 349 4.20 -5.30 -7.17
C CYS A 349 4.28 -6.56 -8.02
N ARG A 350 4.91 -7.63 -7.54
CA ARG A 350 5.12 -8.92 -8.25
C ARG A 350 3.82 -9.54 -8.75
N ASP A 351 3.89 -10.26 -9.87
CA ASP A 351 2.73 -11.06 -10.27
C ASP A 351 2.52 -12.20 -9.25
N HIS A 352 1.27 -12.57 -9.06
CA HIS A 352 0.85 -13.64 -8.13
C HIS A 352 1.27 -13.45 -6.66
N VAL A 353 1.70 -12.24 -6.28
CA VAL A 353 1.87 -11.78 -4.89
C VAL A 353 0.80 -10.74 -4.59
N THR A 354 0.46 -10.56 -3.32
CA THR A 354 -0.52 -9.55 -2.93
C THR A 354 -0.02 -8.13 -3.24
N ASP A 355 -0.92 -7.25 -3.70
CA ASP A 355 -0.66 -5.81 -3.84
C ASP A 355 -0.94 -5.01 -2.56
N ARG A 356 -1.41 -5.67 -1.50
CA ARG A 356 -1.60 -5.02 -0.21
C ARG A 356 -0.25 -4.84 0.46
N VAL A 357 -0.09 -3.76 1.21
CA VAL A 357 1.08 -3.57 2.08
C VAL A 357 0.99 -4.61 3.19
N TYR A 358 2.00 -5.47 3.32
CA TYR A 358 1.97 -6.60 4.24
C TYR A 358 3.12 -6.55 5.23
N GLN A 359 2.84 -6.90 6.49
CA GLN A 359 3.87 -7.02 7.50
C GLN A 359 4.70 -8.28 7.28
N LEU A 360 6.01 -8.20 7.42
CA LEU A 360 6.86 -9.38 7.50
C LEU A 360 6.60 -10.15 8.79
N ARG A 361 6.50 -11.48 8.67
CA ARG A 361 6.46 -12.35 9.83
C ARG A 361 7.79 -12.33 10.57
N ASP A 362 7.76 -12.75 11.83
CA ASP A 362 8.99 -12.87 12.61
C ASP A 362 10.01 -13.75 11.90
N GLU A 363 9.62 -14.92 11.36
CA GLU A 363 10.60 -15.80 10.69
C GLU A 363 11.20 -15.16 9.43
N GLN A 364 10.40 -14.41 8.67
CA GLN A 364 10.87 -13.70 7.47
C GLN A 364 11.86 -12.59 7.83
N GLN A 365 11.53 -11.75 8.82
CA GLN A 365 12.42 -10.68 9.25
C GLN A 365 13.69 -11.22 9.91
N HIS A 366 13.59 -12.29 10.71
CA HIS A 366 14.76 -12.96 11.29
C HIS A 366 15.66 -13.59 10.23
N ALA A 367 15.11 -14.22 9.19
CA ALA A 367 15.89 -14.76 8.09
C ALA A 367 16.63 -13.64 7.33
N LEU A 368 15.94 -12.54 7.02
CA LEU A 368 16.53 -11.36 6.39
C LEU A 368 17.68 -10.78 7.24
N LEU A 369 17.44 -10.52 8.53
CA LEU A 369 18.46 -10.00 9.44
C LEU A 369 19.62 -10.97 9.61
N GLY A 370 19.35 -12.27 9.70
CA GLY A 370 20.35 -13.32 9.76
C GLY A 370 21.29 -13.26 8.56
N PHE A 371 20.74 -13.09 7.36
CA PHE A 371 21.51 -12.88 6.14
C PHE A 371 22.30 -11.57 6.14
N LEU A 372 21.65 -10.44 6.47
CA LEU A 372 22.30 -9.12 6.52
C LEU A 372 23.49 -9.10 7.48
N LEU A 373 23.37 -9.74 8.64
CA LEU A 373 24.40 -9.77 9.68
C LEU A 373 25.41 -10.91 9.50
N SER A 374 25.16 -11.84 8.57
CA SER A 374 26.03 -12.98 8.34
C SER A 374 27.38 -12.61 7.73
N GLY A 375 28.35 -13.52 7.85
CA GLY A 375 29.56 -13.51 7.04
C GLY A 375 29.29 -14.08 5.64
N ASP A 376 30.27 -14.81 5.08
CA ASP A 376 30.21 -15.20 3.66
C ASP A 376 29.32 -16.40 3.31
N SER A 377 28.66 -17.04 4.28
CA SER A 377 28.14 -18.41 4.11
C SER A 377 26.66 -18.61 4.48
N SER A 378 25.85 -17.55 4.53
CA SER A 378 24.41 -17.69 4.81
C SER A 378 23.60 -17.94 3.54
N GLU A 379 22.56 -18.77 3.67
CA GLU A 379 21.51 -18.91 2.65
C GLU A 379 20.82 -17.55 2.46
N CYS A 380 20.61 -17.16 1.19
CA CYS A 380 20.01 -15.88 0.83
C CYS A 380 18.47 -15.99 0.86
N PRO A 381 17.77 -15.20 1.69
CA PRO A 381 16.31 -15.22 1.77
C PRO A 381 15.63 -14.31 0.73
N LEU A 382 16.40 -13.65 -0.15
CA LEU A 382 15.89 -12.66 -1.09
C LEU A 382 15.41 -13.29 -2.41
N PRO A 383 14.34 -12.78 -3.03
CA PRO A 383 13.44 -11.75 -2.49
C PRO A 383 12.50 -12.33 -1.42
N VAL A 384 12.18 -11.55 -0.38
CA VAL A 384 11.20 -11.94 0.65
C VAL A 384 9.80 -11.58 0.16
N LEU A 385 9.03 -12.58 -0.27
CA LEU A 385 7.68 -12.39 -0.78
C LEU A 385 6.61 -12.81 0.24
N ALA A 386 5.46 -12.14 0.18
CA ALA A 386 4.30 -12.54 0.96
C ALA A 386 3.77 -13.91 0.52
N ASP A 387 3.36 -14.70 1.50
CA ASP A 387 2.50 -15.84 1.27
C ASP A 387 1.17 -15.66 2.03
N SER A 388 0.30 -16.66 1.94
CA SER A 388 -0.99 -16.65 2.64
C SER A 388 -0.86 -16.35 4.14
N GLN A 389 0.20 -16.78 4.83
CA GLN A 389 0.40 -16.60 6.27
C GLN A 389 0.77 -15.16 6.69
N ASN A 390 1.13 -14.27 5.76
CA ASN A 390 1.24 -12.83 6.07
C ASN A 390 -0.16 -12.25 6.29
N ARG A 391 -0.69 -12.25 7.51
CA ARG A 391 -2.09 -11.84 7.79
C ARG A 391 -2.28 -10.35 8.03
N VAL A 392 -1.26 -9.66 8.53
CA VAL A 392 -1.35 -8.21 8.78
C VAL A 392 -1.13 -7.50 7.45
N ARG A 393 -2.22 -7.07 6.83
CA ARG A 393 -2.23 -6.43 5.50
C ARG A 393 -3.10 -5.20 5.48
N PHE A 394 -2.69 -4.22 4.70
CA PHE A 394 -3.41 -2.96 4.50
C PHE A 394 -3.53 -2.69 3.01
N ASP A 395 -4.73 -2.27 2.57
CA ASP A 395 -4.90 -1.84 1.20
C ASP A 395 -3.96 -0.67 0.94
N TRP A 396 -3.13 -0.77 -0.10
CA TRP A 396 -2.08 0.20 -0.36
C TRP A 396 -2.61 1.63 -0.56
N THR A 397 -3.88 1.74 -0.99
CA THR A 397 -4.64 2.97 -1.19
C THR A 397 -4.90 3.76 0.10
N ILE A 398 -4.90 3.09 1.25
CA ILE A 398 -5.16 3.68 2.58
C ILE A 398 -4.03 3.42 3.58
N ALA A 399 -3.06 2.57 3.24
CA ALA A 399 -1.91 2.26 4.09
C ALA A 399 -1.14 3.54 4.47
N HIS A 400 -0.90 4.43 3.51
CA HIS A 400 -0.23 5.71 3.75
C HIS A 400 -1.08 6.66 4.62
N THR A 401 -2.29 6.97 4.15
CA THR A 401 -3.11 8.07 4.68
C THR A 401 -3.85 7.73 5.97
N HIS A 402 -4.37 6.51 6.11
CA HIS A 402 -5.20 6.12 7.25
C HIS A 402 -4.43 5.30 8.29
N HIS A 403 -3.51 4.46 7.81
CA HIS A 403 -2.74 3.58 8.70
C HIS A 403 -1.36 4.11 9.04
N GLN A 404 -0.95 5.26 8.47
CA GLN A 404 0.37 5.88 8.68
C GLN A 404 1.52 4.87 8.45
N ILE A 405 1.38 4.04 7.40
CA ILE A 405 2.38 3.07 6.99
C ILE A 405 3.10 3.61 5.76
N PHE A 406 4.28 4.18 6.00
CA PHE A 406 5.14 4.81 5.00
C PHE A 406 6.59 4.88 5.47
N ARG A 407 7.53 4.97 4.53
CA ARG A 407 8.91 5.33 4.84
C ARG A 407 9.03 6.83 4.98
N ASP A 408 8.67 7.55 3.92
CA ASP A 408 8.67 9.01 3.86
C ASP A 408 7.25 9.53 3.70
N ILE A 409 6.89 10.61 4.41
CA ILE A 409 5.50 11.13 4.38
C ILE A 409 5.08 11.66 3.00
N TRP A 410 6.04 11.94 2.12
CA TRP A 410 5.83 12.45 0.77
C TRP A 410 5.95 11.36 -0.31
N GLU A 411 6.13 10.08 0.05
CA GLU A 411 6.43 9.01 -0.92
C GLU A 411 5.30 8.70 -1.92
N ARG A 412 4.06 9.08 -1.60
CA ARG A 412 2.85 8.78 -2.37
C ARG A 412 1.87 9.94 -2.30
N LYS A 413 1.22 10.24 -3.42
CA LYS A 413 0.08 11.17 -3.43
C LYS A 413 -1.18 10.51 -2.86
N PRO A 414 -2.08 11.30 -2.24
CA PRO A 414 -3.44 10.86 -2.03
C PRO A 414 -4.11 10.52 -3.37
N LEU A 415 -4.93 9.47 -3.37
CA LEU A 415 -5.67 9.05 -4.56
C LEU A 415 -6.88 9.96 -4.83
N THR A 416 -7.17 10.21 -6.10
CA THR A 416 -8.39 10.93 -6.50
C THR A 416 -9.66 10.13 -6.20
N HIS A 417 -10.82 10.78 -6.29
CA HIS A 417 -12.11 10.08 -6.20
C HIS A 417 -12.21 8.93 -7.21
N ASP A 418 -11.79 9.20 -8.45
CA ASP A 418 -11.93 8.25 -9.56
C ASP A 418 -10.97 7.07 -9.38
N ASP A 419 -9.75 7.32 -8.93
CA ASP A 419 -8.79 6.25 -8.59
C ASP A 419 -9.34 5.36 -7.48
N LEU A 420 -9.84 5.95 -6.39
CA LEU A 420 -10.43 5.20 -5.29
C LEU A 420 -11.66 4.41 -5.74
N SER A 421 -12.54 5.01 -6.54
CA SER A 421 -13.73 4.38 -7.10
C SER A 421 -13.35 3.20 -8.00
N PHE A 422 -12.35 3.37 -8.85
CA PHE A 422 -11.82 2.31 -9.70
C PHE A 422 -11.22 1.16 -8.89
N MET A 423 -10.38 1.47 -7.90
CA MET A 423 -9.76 0.47 -7.03
C MET A 423 -10.80 -0.31 -6.22
N ARG A 424 -11.86 0.35 -5.72
CA ARG A 424 -12.95 -0.29 -4.97
C ARG A 424 -13.80 -1.26 -5.80
N ARG A 425 -13.90 -1.03 -7.11
CA ARG A 425 -14.67 -1.90 -8.02
C ARG A 425 -13.90 -3.16 -8.42
N ARG A 426 -12.60 -3.24 -8.13
CA ARG A 426 -11.81 -4.41 -8.49
C ARG A 426 -12.28 -5.65 -7.72
N PRO A 427 -12.34 -6.82 -8.39
CA PRO A 427 -12.61 -8.07 -7.70
C PRO A 427 -11.60 -8.28 -6.56
N ARG A 428 -12.10 -8.64 -5.37
CA ARG A 428 -11.25 -9.04 -4.26
C ARG A 428 -10.83 -10.48 -4.45
N GLU A 429 -9.56 -10.71 -4.70
CA GLU A 429 -9.00 -12.04 -4.84
C GLU A 429 -8.60 -12.64 -3.48
N GLU A 430 -8.67 -13.97 -3.36
CA GLU A 430 -8.22 -14.67 -2.15
C GLU A 430 -6.73 -14.44 -1.88
N LEU A 431 -5.94 -14.23 -2.93
CA LEU A 431 -4.52 -13.89 -2.82
C LEU A 431 -4.30 -12.66 -1.94
N ASP A 432 -5.15 -11.63 -2.06
CA ASP A 432 -5.03 -10.37 -1.31
C ASP A 432 -5.78 -10.38 0.01
N TYR A 433 -6.93 -11.06 0.03
CA TYR A 433 -7.84 -11.15 1.16
C TYR A 433 -8.03 -12.61 1.60
N PRO A 434 -6.97 -13.30 2.06
CA PRO A 434 -7.05 -14.71 2.42
C PRO A 434 -8.04 -14.97 3.57
N GLU A 435 -8.27 -13.98 4.43
CA GLU A 435 -9.28 -13.98 5.49
C GLU A 435 -10.71 -14.12 4.95
N ILE A 436 -11.00 -13.51 3.80
CA ILE A 436 -12.31 -13.62 3.14
C ILE A 436 -12.49 -15.03 2.57
N GLY A 437 -11.44 -15.58 1.94
CA GLY A 437 -11.45 -16.95 1.44
C GLY A 437 -11.69 -17.98 2.55
N GLU A 438 -11.04 -17.80 3.72
CA GLU A 438 -11.27 -18.65 4.89
C GLU A 438 -12.68 -18.51 5.44
N MET A 439 -13.19 -17.28 5.56
CA MET A 439 -14.57 -17.03 5.99
C MET A 439 -15.57 -17.74 5.08
N ILE A 440 -15.42 -17.62 3.75
CA ILE A 440 -16.29 -18.29 2.77
C ILE A 440 -16.23 -19.80 2.97
N ARG A 441 -15.04 -20.39 3.14
CA ARG A 441 -14.88 -21.83 3.40
C ARG A 441 -15.56 -22.26 4.70
N ARG A 442 -15.40 -21.49 5.77
CA ARG A 442 -16.01 -21.75 7.08
C ARG A 442 -17.53 -21.72 7.01
N VAL A 443 -18.09 -20.68 6.38
CA VAL A 443 -19.53 -20.53 6.17
C VAL A 443 -20.08 -21.69 5.34
N ASN A 444 -19.42 -22.02 4.22
CA ASN A 444 -19.85 -23.12 3.36
C ASN A 444 -19.84 -24.48 4.10
N ALA A 445 -18.81 -24.74 4.90
CA ALA A 445 -18.74 -25.96 5.72
C ALA A 445 -19.88 -26.03 6.76
N GLN A 446 -20.20 -24.91 7.41
CA GLN A 446 -21.30 -24.83 8.39
C GLN A 446 -22.68 -25.01 7.74
N LEU A 447 -22.85 -24.51 6.51
CA LEU A 447 -24.10 -24.60 5.77
C LEU A 447 -24.24 -25.88 4.94
N GLY A 448 -23.25 -26.78 4.97
CA GLY A 448 -23.22 -27.98 4.13
C GLY A 448 -23.17 -27.66 2.63
N ILE A 449 -22.74 -26.46 2.26
CA ILE A 449 -22.59 -26.02 0.88
C ILE A 449 -21.25 -26.56 0.38
N PRO A 450 -21.22 -27.43 -0.64
CA PRO A 450 -19.96 -27.90 -1.19
C PRO A 450 -19.19 -26.73 -1.80
N LEU A 451 -17.87 -26.68 -1.56
CA LEU A 451 -17.03 -25.67 -2.21
C LEU A 451 -17.16 -25.81 -3.73
N PRO A 452 -17.25 -24.70 -4.48
CA PRO A 452 -17.20 -24.74 -5.93
C PRO A 452 -15.93 -25.51 -6.34
N ARG A 453 -16.06 -26.47 -7.26
CA ARG A 453 -14.87 -27.06 -7.88
C ARG A 453 -14.10 -25.92 -8.53
N PRO A 454 -12.76 -25.87 -8.41
CA PRO A 454 -11.96 -24.92 -9.17
C PRO A 454 -12.41 -25.00 -10.62
N ARG A 455 -12.94 -23.90 -11.18
CA ARG A 455 -13.11 -23.84 -12.62
C ARG A 455 -11.70 -23.97 -13.18
N SER A 456 -11.48 -24.95 -14.04
CA SER A 456 -10.34 -24.89 -14.95
C SER A 456 -10.38 -23.49 -15.56
N ARG A 457 -9.34 -22.67 -15.33
CA ARG A 457 -9.20 -21.39 -16.02
C ARG A 457 -9.54 -21.66 -17.48
N SER A 458 -10.46 -20.88 -18.05
CA SER A 458 -10.66 -20.91 -19.49
C SER A 458 -9.27 -20.81 -20.11
N PRO A 459 -8.85 -21.75 -20.98
CA PRO A 459 -7.57 -21.59 -21.65
C PRO A 459 -7.57 -20.19 -22.26
N SER A 460 -6.48 -19.46 -22.03
CA SER A 460 -6.23 -18.21 -22.73
C SER A 460 -6.57 -18.43 -24.21
N PRO A 461 -7.25 -17.48 -24.89
CA PRO A 461 -7.52 -17.63 -26.31
C PRO A 461 -6.22 -18.05 -27.00
N PRO A 462 -6.23 -19.12 -27.82
CA PRO A 462 -5.01 -19.54 -28.48
C PRO A 462 -4.41 -18.34 -29.20
N LEU A 463 -3.11 -18.11 -29.01
CA LEU A 463 -2.33 -17.19 -29.82
C LEU A 463 -2.68 -17.50 -31.28
N ASN A 464 -3.36 -16.56 -31.93
CA ASN A 464 -3.69 -16.68 -33.34
C ASN A 464 -2.36 -16.69 -34.10
N THR A 465 -1.88 -17.88 -34.46
CA THR A 465 -0.86 -18.05 -35.49
C THR A 465 -1.52 -17.72 -36.81
N GLY A 466 -1.37 -16.47 -37.26
CA GLY A 466 -1.84 -15.97 -38.54
C GLY A 466 -0.82 -15.02 -39.13
#